data_AF-A0A6C0JVX4-F1
#
_entry.id   AF-A0A6C0JVX4-F1
#
_cell.length_a   1.000
_cell.length_b   1.000
_cell.length_c   1.000
_cell.angle_alpha   90.00
_cell.angle_beta   90.00
_cell.angle_gamma   90.00
#
_symmetry.space_group_name_H-M   'P 1'
#
loop_
_entity.id
_entity.type
_entity.pdbx_description
1 polymer ?
#
loop_
_entity_poly.entity_id
_entity_poly.type
_entity_poly.pdbx_seq_one_letter_code
_entity_poly.pdbx_strand_id
1 'polypeptide(L)'
;MAQTAHVNFNIKKFDMKRIPQDAVVIFIGRRRTGKSTLVRDLLFNHQDMPVGTVISGTEESNSFYGKMIPPIFIYGEFQPVILDNFVKRQKMITSKIEKDKQQNIRSKLDPRSFMILDDCMYDDSWTHDKNIRYLFMNGRHQKVFFLITMQYPLGIQPSLRTNVDFVFILREPYLSNRKRMFDNYAAAFPSFEFFCQIMDQCTQNFECLVIDNTSLSAKLEDCVFWYKADTHPDFRIGAPQFWQHSATYYRDKDEENINVYDPNAAKKLRGPSINVRKT
;
A
#
# COMPACT_ATOMS: atom_id res chain seq x y z
N MET A 1 29.23 -37.31 -12.46
CA MET A 1 28.50 -36.76 -11.30
C MET A 1 28.74 -35.26 -11.31
N ALA A 2 27.75 -34.46 -11.72
CA ALA A 2 27.89 -33.00 -11.67
C ALA A 2 27.77 -32.56 -10.21
N GLN A 3 28.82 -31.94 -9.67
CA GLN A 3 28.77 -31.29 -8.36
C GLN A 3 27.77 -30.14 -8.46
N THR A 4 26.63 -30.26 -7.77
CA THR A 4 25.70 -29.16 -7.60
C THR A 4 26.41 -28.11 -6.76
N ALA A 5 26.85 -27.02 -7.39
CA ALA A 5 27.44 -25.88 -6.68
C ALA A 5 26.36 -25.28 -5.77
N HIS A 6 26.54 -25.41 -4.45
CA HIS A 6 25.71 -24.73 -3.47
C HIS A 6 26.13 -23.25 -3.44
N VAL A 7 25.32 -22.38 -4.06
CA VAL A 7 25.47 -20.93 -3.92
C VAL A 7 24.83 -20.53 -2.58
N ASN A 8 25.66 -20.14 -1.60
CA ASN A 8 25.17 -19.57 -0.35
C ASN A 8 24.80 -18.09 -0.58
N PHE A 9 23.50 -17.80 -0.60
CA PHE A 9 22.98 -16.44 -0.70
C PHE A 9 22.53 -15.94 0.68
N ASN A 10 23.24 -14.95 1.24
CA ASN A 10 22.91 -14.35 2.54
C ASN A 10 21.98 -13.15 2.36
N ILE A 11 20.72 -13.31 2.73
CA ILE A 11 19.72 -12.23 2.70
C ILE A 11 19.71 -11.50 4.04
N LYS A 12 19.88 -10.19 4.01
CA LYS A 12 19.86 -9.33 5.21
C LYS A 12 18.41 -9.03 5.63
N LYS A 13 18.20 -8.81 6.94
CA LYS A 13 16.92 -8.26 7.42
C LYS A 13 16.78 -6.81 6.94
N PHE A 14 15.61 -6.45 6.42
CA PHE A 14 15.31 -5.07 6.04
C PHE A 14 15.16 -4.18 7.28
N ASP A 15 15.60 -2.93 7.17
CA ASP A 15 15.35 -1.90 8.18
C ASP A 15 14.24 -0.97 7.68
N MET A 16 13.09 -1.00 8.35
CA MET A 16 11.90 -0.23 7.98
C MET A 16 12.17 1.29 7.96
N LYS A 17 13.13 1.77 8.76
CA LYS A 17 13.51 3.19 8.81
C LYS A 17 14.22 3.69 7.55
N ARG A 18 14.64 2.77 6.66
CA ARG A 18 15.23 3.14 5.36
C ARG A 18 14.21 3.70 4.37
N ILE A 19 12.92 3.46 4.58
CA ILE A 19 11.87 3.93 3.68
C ILE A 19 11.65 5.43 3.94
N PRO A 20 11.87 6.32 2.97
CA PRO A 20 11.58 7.74 3.16
C PRO A 20 10.07 8.02 3.14
N GLN A 21 9.66 9.08 3.84
CA GLN A 21 8.27 9.57 3.94
C GLN A 21 7.72 10.20 2.64
N ASP A 22 8.35 9.95 1.50
CA ASP A 22 7.88 10.35 0.18
C ASP A 22 8.11 9.24 -0.86
N ALA A 23 8.30 8.00 -0.38
CA ALA A 23 8.46 6.81 -1.21
C ALA A 23 7.13 6.29 -1.79
N VAL A 24 7.24 5.48 -2.84
CA VAL A 24 6.15 4.63 -3.31
C VAL A 24 6.40 3.20 -2.86
N VAL A 25 5.51 2.66 -2.02
CA VAL A 25 5.65 1.32 -1.44
C VAL A 25 4.47 0.44 -1.82
N ILE A 26 4.77 -0.76 -2.28
CA ILE A 26 3.78 -1.75 -2.66
C ILE A 26 3.85 -2.95 -1.72
N PHE A 27 2.68 -3.42 -1.26
CA PHE A 27 2.53 -4.66 -0.50
C PHE A 27 1.70 -5.66 -1.31
N ILE A 28 2.31 -6.77 -1.70
CA ILE A 28 1.69 -7.82 -2.52
C ILE A 28 1.49 -9.07 -1.69
N GLY A 29 0.25 -9.51 -1.53
CA GLY A 29 -0.03 -10.75 -0.83
C GLY A 29 -1.50 -11.10 -0.73
N ARG A 30 -1.80 -12.39 -0.67
CA ARG A 30 -3.17 -12.89 -0.53
C ARG A 30 -3.82 -12.41 0.78
N ARG A 31 -5.12 -12.65 0.92
CA ARG A 31 -5.81 -12.41 2.19
C ARG A 31 -5.13 -13.21 3.32
N ARG A 32 -5.06 -12.62 4.51
CA ARG A 32 -4.53 -13.24 5.74
C ARG A 32 -3.03 -13.60 5.70
N THR A 33 -2.25 -12.96 4.84
CA THR A 33 -0.78 -13.15 4.81
C THR A 33 -0.01 -12.17 5.71
N GLY A 34 -0.64 -11.09 6.19
CA GLY A 34 -0.02 -10.08 7.05
C GLY A 34 0.18 -8.70 6.43
N LYS A 35 -0.42 -8.40 5.27
CA LYS A 35 -0.32 -7.08 4.61
C LYS A 35 -0.63 -5.91 5.54
N SER A 36 -1.80 -5.94 6.20
CA SER A 36 -2.22 -4.86 7.10
C SER A 36 -1.24 -4.71 8.27
N THR A 37 -0.69 -5.82 8.81
CA THR A 37 0.34 -5.78 9.86
C THR A 37 1.60 -5.06 9.39
N LEU A 38 2.08 -5.33 8.17
CA LEU A 38 3.22 -4.61 7.57
C LEU A 38 2.92 -3.13 7.39
N VAL A 39 1.71 -2.78 6.91
CA VAL A 39 1.31 -1.37 6.76
C VAL A 39 1.28 -0.67 8.13
N ARG A 40 0.73 -1.31 9.17
CA ARG A 40 0.72 -0.75 10.54
C ARG A 40 2.14 -0.52 11.05
N ASP A 41 3.04 -1.48 10.87
CA ASP A 41 4.43 -1.37 11.28
C ASP A 41 5.16 -0.24 10.53
N LEU A 42 4.96 -0.15 9.21
CA LEU A 42 5.49 0.94 8.42
C LEU A 42 4.96 2.30 8.89
N LEU A 43 3.66 2.39 9.17
CA LEU A 43 3.03 3.61 9.68
C LEU A 43 3.51 3.97 11.08
N PHE A 44 3.79 3.00 11.95
CA PHE A 44 4.34 3.24 13.28
C PHE A 44 5.72 3.92 13.21
N ASN A 45 6.58 3.47 12.28
CA ASN A 45 7.88 4.09 12.03
C ASN A 45 7.78 5.50 11.42
N HIS A 46 6.59 5.90 10.96
CA HIS A 46 6.29 7.20 10.33
C HIS A 46 5.10 7.92 10.99
N GLN A 47 4.89 7.67 12.28
CA GLN A 47 3.73 8.19 13.01
C GLN A 47 3.75 9.72 13.22
N ASP A 48 4.88 10.37 12.97
CA ASP A 48 5.07 11.82 13.04
C ASP A 48 4.53 12.57 11.81
N MET A 49 3.98 11.85 10.83
CA MET A 49 3.34 12.44 9.64
C MET A 49 2.13 13.30 10.04
N PRO A 50 1.94 14.49 9.45
CA PRO A 50 0.93 15.44 9.92
C PRO A 50 -0.49 15.09 9.46
N VAL A 51 -0.63 14.34 8.35
CA VAL A 51 -1.92 13.92 7.80
C VAL A 51 -1.74 12.76 6.85
N GLY A 52 -2.79 11.96 6.68
CA GLY A 52 -2.90 11.06 5.55
C GLY A 52 -4.33 10.70 5.22
N THR A 53 -4.52 10.13 4.04
CA THR A 53 -5.80 9.73 3.49
C THR A 53 -5.74 8.26 3.12
N VAL A 54 -6.81 7.53 3.45
CA VAL A 54 -6.92 6.10 3.18
C VAL A 54 -8.16 5.84 2.35
N ILE A 55 -7.99 5.11 1.26
CA ILE A 55 -9.08 4.49 0.51
C ILE A 55 -8.92 2.99 0.72
N SER A 56 -9.83 2.38 1.47
CA SER A 56 -9.78 0.96 1.79
C SER A 56 -11.13 0.30 1.54
N GLY A 57 -11.15 -0.62 0.56
CA GLY A 57 -12.32 -1.46 0.26
C GLY A 57 -12.66 -2.47 1.36
N THR A 58 -11.88 -2.52 2.44
CA THR A 58 -12.03 -3.52 3.52
C THR A 58 -12.26 -2.89 4.90
N GLU A 59 -12.30 -1.55 5.00
CA GLU A 59 -12.39 -0.87 6.28
C GLU A 59 -13.75 -1.05 6.96
N GLU A 60 -14.85 -1.08 6.19
CA GLU A 60 -16.23 -1.22 6.71
C GLU A 60 -16.42 -2.46 7.59
N SER A 61 -15.57 -3.48 7.44
CA SER A 61 -15.65 -4.73 8.21
C SER A 61 -14.65 -4.80 9.38
N ASN A 62 -13.59 -4.00 9.39
CA ASN A 62 -12.42 -4.23 10.25
C ASN A 62 -12.02 -3.05 11.15
N SER A 63 -12.47 -1.83 10.84
CA SER A 63 -12.06 -0.59 11.54
C SER A 63 -10.55 -0.55 11.83
N PHE A 64 -9.75 -0.99 10.85
CA PHE A 64 -8.32 -1.21 11.02
C PHE A 64 -7.60 0.13 11.05
N TYR A 65 -7.87 1.00 10.07
CA TYR A 65 -7.28 2.32 9.98
C TYR A 65 -7.89 3.32 10.97
N GLY A 66 -9.17 3.20 11.30
CA GLY A 66 -9.87 4.12 12.22
C GLY A 66 -9.27 4.21 13.64
N LYS A 67 -8.45 3.22 14.03
CA LYS A 67 -7.68 3.23 15.29
C LYS A 67 -6.44 4.12 15.23
N MET A 68 -5.87 4.30 14.04
CA MET A 68 -4.58 4.97 13.81
C MET A 68 -4.72 6.29 13.06
N ILE A 69 -5.81 6.50 12.34
CA ILE A 69 -6.05 7.65 11.46
C ILE A 69 -7.46 8.19 11.73
N PRO A 70 -7.65 9.53 11.75
CA PRO A 70 -8.99 10.11 11.94
C PRO A 70 -9.99 9.56 10.90
N PRO A 71 -11.15 9.02 11.34
CA PRO A 71 -12.14 8.42 10.45
C PRO A 71 -12.59 9.29 9.27
N ILE A 72 -12.61 10.61 9.43
CA ILE A 72 -12.95 11.56 8.35
C ILE A 72 -12.00 11.49 7.13
N PHE A 73 -10.81 10.90 7.28
CA PHE A 73 -9.85 10.71 6.20
C PHE A 73 -9.82 9.29 5.63
N ILE A 74 -10.76 8.44 6.06
CA ILE A 74 -10.87 7.05 5.62
C ILE A 74 -12.12 6.89 4.78
N TYR A 75 -11.94 6.39 3.57
CA TYR A 75 -12.97 6.21 2.57
C TYR A 75 -13.11 4.72 2.25
N GLY A 76 -14.34 4.21 2.23
CA GLY A 76 -14.63 2.80 1.95
C GLY A 76 -14.46 2.41 0.48
N GLU A 77 -14.58 3.37 -0.43
CA GLU A 77 -14.53 3.12 -1.87
C GLU A 77 -13.68 4.16 -2.60
N PHE A 78 -13.08 3.73 -3.71
CA PHE A 78 -12.38 4.63 -4.61
C PHE A 78 -13.37 5.57 -5.31
N GLN A 79 -13.13 6.88 -5.17
CA GLN A 79 -13.81 7.90 -5.96
C GLN A 79 -12.76 8.91 -6.46
N PRO A 80 -12.74 9.24 -7.77
CA PRO A 80 -11.78 10.18 -8.34
C PRO A 80 -11.68 11.53 -7.60
N VAL A 81 -12.80 11.99 -7.03
CA VAL A 81 -12.88 13.24 -6.25
C VAL A 81 -12.01 13.21 -4.99
N ILE A 82 -11.83 12.04 -4.37
CA ILE A 82 -10.99 11.89 -3.16
C ILE A 82 -9.54 12.19 -3.53
N LEU A 83 -9.05 11.60 -4.62
CA LEU A 83 -7.70 11.85 -5.11
C LEU A 83 -7.52 13.27 -5.63
N ASP A 84 -8.52 13.83 -6.31
CA ASP A 84 -8.44 15.22 -6.79
C ASP A 84 -8.30 16.20 -5.62
N ASN A 85 -9.09 16.02 -4.57
CA ASN A 85 -9.00 16.81 -3.35
C ASN A 85 -7.65 16.63 -2.64
N PHE A 86 -7.15 15.40 -2.53
CA PHE A 86 -5.85 15.12 -1.94
C PHE A 86 -4.71 15.80 -2.72
N VAL A 87 -4.65 15.61 -4.04
CA VAL A 87 -3.62 16.20 -4.90
C VAL A 87 -3.73 17.72 -4.93
N LYS A 88 -4.94 18.28 -4.97
CA LYS A 88 -5.18 19.73 -4.92
C LYS A 88 -4.68 20.34 -3.62
N ARG A 89 -5.01 19.73 -2.47
CA ARG A 89 -4.46 20.13 -1.16
C ARG A 89 -2.94 20.11 -1.21
N GLN A 90 -2.36 19.02 -1.71
CA GLN A 90 -0.92 18.84 -1.68
C GLN A 90 -0.20 19.89 -2.52
N LYS A 91 -0.67 20.14 -3.74
CA LYS A 91 -0.18 21.23 -4.61
C LYS A 91 -0.30 22.60 -3.96
N MET A 92 -1.39 22.86 -3.23
CA MET A 92 -1.59 24.14 -2.54
C MET A 92 -0.52 24.35 -1.44
N ILE A 93 -0.25 23.32 -0.65
CA ILE A 93 0.72 23.38 0.45
C ILE A 93 2.14 23.57 -0.08
N THR A 94 2.54 22.74 -1.04
CA THR A 94 3.88 22.84 -1.64
C THR A 94 4.07 24.19 -2.35
N SER A 95 3.06 24.69 -3.07
CA SER A 95 3.12 26.03 -3.67
C SER A 95 3.25 27.14 -2.64
N LYS A 96 2.58 27.03 -1.48
CA LYS A 96 2.68 28.02 -0.41
C LYS A 96 4.07 28.02 0.23
N ILE A 97 4.62 26.84 0.50
CA ILE A 97 5.98 26.69 1.03
C ILE A 97 7.02 27.28 0.06
N GLU A 98 6.87 27.03 -1.24
CA GLU A 98 7.78 27.58 -2.24
C GLU A 98 7.68 29.10 -2.34
N LYS A 99 6.46 29.68 -2.26
CA LYS A 99 6.27 31.13 -2.16
C LYS A 99 6.92 31.72 -0.91
N ASP A 100 6.75 31.08 0.25
CA ASP A 100 7.38 31.52 1.50
C ASP A 100 8.92 31.52 1.34
N LYS A 101 9.47 30.46 0.73
CA LYS A 101 10.90 30.34 0.44
C LYS A 101 11.41 31.46 -0.49
N GLN A 102 10.67 31.77 -1.56
CA GLN A 102 11.01 32.88 -2.48
C GLN A 102 10.99 34.25 -1.78
N GLN A 103 10.19 34.40 -0.74
CA GLN A 103 10.11 35.60 0.10
C GLN A 103 11.10 35.58 1.28
N ASN A 104 12.00 34.59 1.36
CA ASN A 104 12.88 34.34 2.50
C ASN A 104 12.15 34.20 3.85
N ILE A 105 10.90 33.71 3.83
CA ILE A 105 10.08 33.43 5.00
C ILE A 105 10.18 31.94 5.33
N ARG A 106 10.43 31.61 6.61
CA ARG A 106 10.34 30.23 7.09
C ARG A 106 8.87 29.81 7.14
N SER A 107 8.48 28.88 6.27
CA SER A 107 7.12 28.34 6.27
C SER A 107 6.85 27.57 7.57
N LYS A 108 5.62 27.71 8.09
CA LYS A 108 5.11 26.94 9.24
C LYS A 108 4.40 25.65 8.83
N LEU A 109 4.29 25.40 7.53
CA LEU A 109 3.59 24.24 6.99
C LEU A 109 4.54 23.04 6.87
N ASP A 110 4.01 21.86 7.17
CA ASP A 110 4.65 20.59 6.88
C ASP A 110 3.99 20.00 5.61
N PRO A 111 4.74 19.80 4.51
CA PRO A 111 4.19 19.25 3.28
C PRO A 111 3.98 17.74 3.35
N ARG A 112 4.55 17.03 4.32
CA ARG A 112 4.51 15.57 4.32
C ARG A 112 3.05 15.09 4.43
N SER A 113 2.66 14.13 3.60
CA SER A 113 1.37 13.46 3.70
C SER A 113 1.47 12.04 3.20
N PHE A 114 0.53 11.17 3.57
CA PHE A 114 0.46 9.84 2.98
C PHE A 114 -0.89 9.57 2.32
N MET A 115 -0.86 8.76 1.26
CA MET A 115 -2.04 8.23 0.58
C MET A 115 -1.94 6.71 0.61
N ILE A 116 -2.97 6.04 1.12
CA ILE A 116 -3.05 4.57 1.13
C ILE A 116 -4.18 4.11 0.23
N LEU A 117 -3.85 3.24 -0.70
CA LEU A 117 -4.80 2.47 -1.50
C LEU A 117 -4.77 1.02 -1.02
N ASP A 118 -5.73 0.66 -0.18
CA ASP A 118 -5.77 -0.66 0.45
C ASP A 118 -6.80 -1.55 -0.21
N ASP A 119 -6.32 -2.58 -0.92
CA ASP A 119 -7.12 -3.57 -1.65
C ASP A 119 -8.22 -2.94 -2.55
N CYS A 120 -7.99 -1.73 -3.10
CA CYS A 120 -8.95 -0.98 -3.93
C CYS A 120 -9.01 -1.47 -5.40
N MET A 121 -8.36 -2.60 -5.71
CA MET A 121 -8.15 -3.15 -7.06
C MET A 121 -9.39 -3.84 -7.65
N TYR A 122 -10.56 -3.71 -7.04
CA TYR A 122 -11.78 -4.36 -7.52
C TYR A 122 -12.38 -3.69 -8.76
N ASP A 123 -12.13 -2.39 -8.95
CA ASP A 123 -12.56 -1.63 -10.12
C ASP A 123 -11.33 -1.16 -10.90
N ASP A 124 -11.19 -1.52 -12.17
CA ASP A 124 -10.06 -1.13 -13.01
C ASP A 124 -10.00 0.40 -13.29
N SER A 125 -11.04 1.16 -12.92
CA SER A 125 -11.11 2.61 -13.14
C SER A 125 -9.95 3.39 -12.52
N TRP A 126 -9.48 3.00 -11.33
CA TRP A 126 -8.39 3.71 -10.63
C TRP A 126 -7.08 3.68 -11.45
N THR A 127 -6.85 2.63 -12.23
CA THR A 127 -5.61 2.44 -13.02
C THR A 127 -5.44 3.48 -14.12
N HIS A 128 -6.53 4.13 -14.53
CA HIS A 128 -6.56 5.16 -15.57
C HIS A 128 -6.70 6.58 -15.00
N ASP A 129 -6.80 6.72 -13.68
CA ASP A 129 -6.97 8.01 -13.04
C ASP A 129 -5.69 8.86 -13.15
N LYS A 130 -5.85 10.11 -13.63
CA LYS A 130 -4.74 11.05 -13.83
C LYS A 130 -3.99 11.37 -12.53
N ASN A 131 -4.69 11.36 -11.39
CA ASN A 131 -4.12 11.65 -10.08
C ASN A 131 -3.30 10.46 -9.58
N ILE A 132 -3.69 9.21 -9.88
CA ILE A 132 -2.84 8.04 -9.63
C ILE A 132 -1.52 8.15 -10.37
N ARG A 133 -1.58 8.41 -11.69
CA ARG A 133 -0.37 8.65 -12.49
C ARG A 133 0.46 9.81 -11.94
N TYR A 134 -0.19 10.89 -11.52
CA TYR A 134 0.48 12.02 -10.89
C TYR A 134 1.19 11.64 -9.60
N LEU A 135 0.57 10.85 -8.72
CA LEU A 135 1.15 10.40 -7.46
C LEU A 135 2.37 9.50 -7.69
N PHE A 136 2.33 8.57 -8.64
CA PHE A 136 3.51 7.77 -9.00
C PHE A 136 4.65 8.64 -9.54
N MET A 137 4.37 9.55 -10.47
CA MET A 137 5.43 10.31 -11.15
C MET A 137 5.93 11.53 -10.37
N ASN A 138 5.10 12.11 -9.50
CA ASN A 138 5.37 13.40 -8.85
C ASN A 138 5.16 13.37 -7.33
N GLY A 139 4.74 12.24 -6.75
CA GLY A 139 4.47 12.11 -5.31
C GLY A 139 5.65 12.53 -4.45
N ARG A 140 6.87 12.11 -4.83
CA ARG A 140 8.11 12.51 -4.15
C ARG A 140 8.32 14.03 -4.11
N HIS A 141 8.14 14.70 -5.24
CA HIS A 141 8.22 16.16 -5.32
C HIS A 141 7.16 16.83 -4.44
N GLN A 142 5.99 16.21 -4.34
CA GLN A 142 4.88 16.67 -3.52
C GLN A 142 4.97 16.23 -2.05
N LYS A 143 6.02 15.50 -1.65
CA LYS A 143 6.17 14.95 -0.29
C LYS A 143 5.02 14.04 0.12
N VAL A 144 4.56 13.23 -0.83
CA VAL A 144 3.53 12.21 -0.63
C VAL A 144 4.17 10.85 -0.46
N PHE A 145 3.92 10.23 0.69
CA PHE A 145 4.19 8.82 0.93
C PHE A 145 3.04 7.97 0.36
N PHE A 146 3.31 7.20 -0.68
CA PHE A 146 2.25 6.52 -1.41
C PHE A 146 2.30 5.01 -1.18
N LEU A 147 1.29 4.48 -0.50
CA LEU A 147 1.21 3.07 -0.11
C LEU A 147 0.10 2.38 -0.88
N ILE A 148 0.40 1.21 -1.46
CA ILE A 148 -0.59 0.41 -2.18
C ILE A 148 -0.52 -1.02 -1.66
N THR A 149 -1.66 -1.57 -1.24
CA THR A 149 -1.79 -2.99 -0.96
C THR A 149 -2.57 -3.65 -2.08
N MET A 150 -2.12 -4.84 -2.50
CA MET A 150 -2.77 -5.61 -3.55
C MET A 150 -2.79 -7.10 -3.21
N GLN A 151 -3.92 -7.74 -3.47
CA GLN A 151 -4.02 -9.20 -3.40
C GLN A 151 -3.35 -9.88 -4.60
N TYR A 152 -3.40 -9.23 -5.77
CA TYR A 152 -2.84 -9.73 -7.01
C TYR A 152 -1.89 -8.69 -7.61
N PRO A 153 -0.77 -9.11 -8.23
CA PRO A 153 0.24 -8.19 -8.76
C PRO A 153 -0.23 -7.36 -9.99
N LEU A 154 -1.43 -7.62 -10.50
CA LEU A 154 -1.93 -7.04 -11.74
C LEU A 154 -2.85 -5.86 -11.44
N GLY A 155 -2.40 -4.67 -11.86
CA GLY A 155 -3.25 -3.48 -12.03
C GLY A 155 -2.49 -2.16 -11.97
N ILE A 156 -1.20 -2.16 -11.60
CA ILE A 156 -0.33 -1.02 -11.90
C ILE A 156 0.21 -1.16 -13.32
N GLN A 157 0.03 -0.12 -14.14
CA GLN A 157 0.56 -0.06 -15.51
C GLN A 157 2.10 -0.17 -15.51
N PRO A 158 2.72 -0.84 -16.49
CA PRO A 158 4.18 -1.01 -16.54
C PRO A 158 4.98 0.30 -16.40
N SER A 159 4.51 1.39 -17.00
CA SER A 159 5.13 2.72 -16.94
C SER A 159 5.14 3.35 -15.56
N LEU A 160 4.23 2.93 -14.67
CA LEU A 160 4.15 3.44 -13.31
C LEU A 160 5.04 2.64 -12.35
N ARG A 161 5.28 1.36 -12.64
CA ARG A 161 6.08 0.45 -11.78
C ARG A 161 7.53 0.89 -11.61
N THR A 162 8.09 1.60 -12.60
CA THR A 162 9.44 2.17 -12.51
C THR A 162 9.56 3.26 -11.45
N ASN A 163 8.44 3.78 -10.95
CA ASN A 163 8.41 4.76 -9.85
C ASN A 163 8.18 4.11 -8.48
N VAL A 164 8.16 2.77 -8.41
CA VAL A 164 7.99 2.04 -7.15
C VAL A 164 9.35 1.87 -6.50
N ASP A 165 9.48 2.38 -5.28
CA ASP A 165 10.72 2.37 -4.53
C ASP A 165 10.92 1.07 -3.77
N PHE A 166 9.86 0.57 -3.14
CA PHE A 166 9.92 -0.64 -2.33
C PHE A 166 8.75 -1.59 -2.65
N VAL A 167 9.06 -2.88 -2.76
CA VAL A 167 8.04 -3.93 -2.94
C VAL A 167 8.18 -4.97 -1.84
N PHE A 168 7.12 -5.12 -1.04
CA PHE A 168 6.98 -6.17 -0.04
C PHE A 168 6.16 -7.31 -0.64
N ILE A 169 6.77 -8.47 -0.80
CA ILE A 169 6.13 -9.68 -1.36
C ILE A 169 5.93 -10.68 -0.22
N LEU A 170 4.67 -10.92 0.13
CA LEU A 170 4.28 -11.93 1.11
C LEU A 170 4.06 -13.28 0.42
N ARG A 171 3.87 -14.33 1.23
CA ARG A 171 3.68 -15.71 0.77
C ARG A 171 2.62 -15.83 -0.33
N GLU A 172 3.02 -16.41 -1.45
CA GLU A 172 2.14 -16.79 -2.56
C GLU A 172 2.34 -18.27 -2.92
N PRO A 173 1.36 -19.17 -2.70
CA PRO A 173 1.50 -20.58 -3.05
C PRO A 173 1.32 -20.89 -4.54
N TYR A 174 0.60 -20.06 -5.32
CA TYR A 174 0.30 -20.38 -6.70
C TYR A 174 1.42 -19.96 -7.64
N LEU A 175 2.05 -20.93 -8.33
CA LEU A 175 3.14 -20.68 -9.28
C LEU A 175 2.78 -19.66 -10.37
N SER A 176 1.54 -19.66 -10.86
CA SER A 176 1.07 -18.68 -11.85
C SER A 176 1.11 -17.24 -11.33
N ASN A 177 0.75 -17.03 -10.06
CA ASN A 177 0.86 -15.73 -9.41
C ASN A 177 2.31 -15.37 -9.08
N ARG A 178 3.12 -16.35 -8.66
CA ARG A 178 4.57 -16.14 -8.47
C ARG A 178 5.22 -15.65 -9.77
N LYS A 179 4.86 -16.27 -10.90
CA LYS A 179 5.38 -15.87 -12.21
C LYS A 179 5.01 -14.43 -12.54
N ARG A 180 3.75 -14.03 -12.30
CA ARG A 180 3.32 -12.64 -12.42
C ARG A 180 4.08 -11.71 -11.48
N MET A 181 4.33 -12.08 -10.21
CA MET A 181 5.12 -11.26 -9.30
C MET A 181 6.56 -11.10 -9.81
N PHE A 182 7.19 -12.19 -10.25
CA PHE A 182 8.53 -12.19 -10.82
C PHE A 182 8.64 -11.27 -12.04
N ASP A 183 7.76 -11.45 -13.03
CA ASP A 183 7.79 -10.70 -14.29
C ASP A 183 7.52 -9.19 -14.10
N ASN A 184 6.81 -8.79 -13.04
CA ASN A 184 6.36 -7.41 -12.86
C ASN A 184 7.07 -6.64 -11.73
N TYR A 185 7.58 -7.31 -10.70
CA TYR A 185 8.16 -6.67 -9.53
C TYR A 185 9.46 -7.30 -9.01
N ALA A 186 9.84 -8.50 -9.46
CA ALA A 186 11.03 -9.20 -8.97
C ALA A 186 12.12 -9.37 -10.04
N ALA A 187 12.23 -8.40 -10.96
CA ALA A 187 13.24 -8.39 -12.02
C ALA A 187 14.70 -8.36 -11.50
N ALA A 188 14.91 -8.03 -10.21
CA ALA A 188 16.21 -8.14 -9.57
C ALA A 188 16.72 -9.59 -9.53
N PHE A 189 15.84 -10.59 -9.52
CA PHE A 189 16.21 -12.00 -9.44
C PHE A 189 16.69 -12.53 -10.80
N PRO A 190 17.77 -13.33 -10.84
CA PRO A 190 18.35 -13.85 -12.09
C PRO A 190 17.45 -14.86 -12.82
N SER A 191 16.58 -15.59 -12.11
CA SER A 191 15.62 -16.51 -12.71
C SER A 191 14.37 -16.69 -11.86
N PHE A 192 13.31 -17.21 -12.47
CA PHE A 192 12.05 -17.47 -11.81
C PHE A 192 12.18 -18.57 -10.74
N GLU A 193 12.99 -19.59 -11.02
CA GLU A 193 13.26 -20.70 -10.10
C GLU A 193 13.97 -20.18 -8.86
N PHE A 194 14.96 -19.31 -9.04
CA PHE A 194 15.70 -18.71 -7.94
C PHE A 194 14.80 -17.80 -7.08
N PHE A 195 13.95 -16.99 -7.71
CA PHE A 195 12.92 -16.22 -7.01
C PHE A 195 11.99 -17.11 -6.18
N CYS A 196 11.50 -18.23 -6.74
CA CYS A 196 10.63 -19.14 -6.01
C CYS A 196 11.33 -19.76 -4.78
N GLN A 197 12.58 -20.20 -4.94
CA GLN A 197 13.37 -20.76 -3.84
C GLN A 197 13.55 -19.76 -2.69
N ILE A 198 13.91 -18.52 -3.02
CA ILE A 198 14.07 -17.46 -2.02
C ILE A 198 12.73 -17.12 -1.36
N MET A 199 11.65 -17.00 -2.13
CA MET A 199 10.35 -16.71 -1.56
C MET A 199 9.87 -17.82 -0.63
N ASP A 200 10.13 -19.10 -0.93
CA ASP A 200 9.77 -20.22 -0.05
C ASP A 200 10.52 -20.20 1.29
N GLN A 201 11.74 -19.66 1.32
CA GLN A 201 12.54 -19.52 2.54
C GLN A 201 12.21 -18.25 3.32
N CYS A 202 11.95 -17.12 2.64
CA CYS A 202 11.77 -15.80 3.25
C CYS A 202 10.31 -15.40 3.51
N THR A 203 9.34 -16.28 3.24
CA THR A 203 7.90 -15.99 3.47
C THR A 203 7.24 -16.97 4.44
N GLN A 204 8.04 -17.59 5.30
CA GLN A 204 7.57 -18.43 6.40
C GLN A 204 7.28 -17.58 7.64
N ASN A 205 6.45 -18.04 8.57
CA ASN A 205 6.25 -17.38 9.88
C ASN A 205 5.91 -15.87 9.84
N PHE A 206 5.08 -15.46 8.87
CA PHE A 206 4.71 -14.06 8.61
C PHE A 206 5.87 -13.15 8.17
N GLU A 207 6.95 -13.74 7.67
CA GLU A 207 8.01 -13.02 6.97
C GLU A 207 7.56 -12.66 5.54
N CYS A 208 8.23 -11.68 4.98
CA CYS A 208 8.09 -11.26 3.60
C CYS A 208 9.44 -10.96 2.96
N LEU A 209 9.47 -11.04 1.64
CA LEU A 209 10.57 -10.54 0.84
C LEU A 209 10.40 -9.03 0.63
N VAL A 210 11.48 -8.28 0.69
CA VAL A 210 11.51 -6.85 0.40
C VAL A 210 12.49 -6.59 -0.74
N ILE A 211 12.02 -5.89 -1.76
CA ILE A 211 12.83 -5.44 -2.90
C ILE A 211 12.97 -3.93 -2.80
N ASP A 212 14.21 -3.46 -2.76
CA ASP A 212 14.62 -2.06 -2.76
C ASP A 212 15.07 -1.66 -4.16
N ASN A 213 14.21 -0.95 -4.89
CA ASN A 213 14.48 -0.43 -6.23
C ASN A 213 15.22 0.92 -6.18
N THR A 214 15.46 1.48 -5.00
CA THR A 214 16.21 2.74 -4.82
C THR A 214 17.72 2.52 -4.76
N SER A 215 18.14 1.27 -4.53
CA SER A 215 19.54 0.87 -4.54
C SER A 215 20.20 1.10 -5.91
N LEU A 216 21.38 1.72 -5.90
CA LEU A 216 22.22 1.88 -7.09
C LEU A 216 23.10 0.65 -7.34
N SER A 217 23.06 -0.36 -6.46
CA SER A 217 23.83 -1.59 -6.58
C SER A 217 23.16 -2.54 -7.56
N ALA A 218 23.96 -3.27 -8.34
CA ALA A 218 23.49 -4.38 -9.16
C ALA A 218 23.52 -5.72 -8.39
N LYS A 219 24.03 -5.73 -7.15
CA LYS A 219 24.15 -6.93 -6.33
C LYS A 219 22.82 -7.26 -5.68
N LEU A 220 22.41 -8.52 -5.78
CA LEU A 220 21.10 -8.95 -5.27
C LEU A 220 20.98 -8.75 -3.76
N GLU A 221 22.04 -9.00 -2.99
CA GLU A 221 22.10 -8.85 -1.54
C GLU A 221 21.99 -7.40 -1.03
N ASP A 222 22.13 -6.42 -1.92
CA ASP A 222 21.96 -5.00 -1.61
C ASP A 222 20.56 -4.48 -2.00
N CYS A 223 19.82 -5.25 -2.81
CA CYS A 223 18.49 -4.89 -3.33
C CYS A 223 17.38 -5.79 -2.76
N VAL A 224 17.72 -6.95 -2.22
CA VAL A 224 16.77 -7.95 -1.73
C VAL A 224 17.03 -8.26 -0.26
N PHE A 225 15.96 -8.19 0.52
CA PHE A 225 15.97 -8.36 1.97
C PHE A 225 14.81 -9.26 2.40
N TRP A 226 14.93 -9.85 3.58
CA TRP A 226 13.78 -10.46 4.26
C TRP A 226 13.29 -9.51 5.36
N TYR A 227 12.02 -9.58 5.71
CA TYR A 227 11.47 -8.77 6.79
C TYR A 227 10.34 -9.49 7.52
N LYS A 228 10.13 -9.12 8.78
CA LYS A 228 9.00 -9.57 9.58
C LYS A 228 8.50 -8.36 10.35
N ALA A 229 7.20 -8.11 10.25
CA ALA A 229 6.56 -6.99 10.91
C ALA A 229 6.68 -7.11 12.44
N ASP A 230 7.06 -6.03 13.09
CA ASP A 230 7.04 -5.93 14.54
C ASP A 230 5.62 -5.58 15.03
N THR A 231 5.26 -6.07 16.22
CA THR A 231 3.99 -5.72 16.86
C THR A 231 4.16 -4.44 17.67
N HIS A 232 3.27 -3.47 17.45
CA HIS A 232 3.36 -2.16 18.08
C HIS A 232 2.17 -1.88 19.00
N PRO A 233 2.35 -1.06 20.05
CA PRO A 233 1.23 -0.51 20.80
C PRO A 233 0.29 0.30 19.90
N ASP A 234 -0.84 0.72 20.44
CA ASP A 234 -1.72 1.63 19.72
C ASP A 234 -1.08 3.01 19.59
N PHE A 235 -1.23 3.60 18.41
CA PHE A 235 -0.69 4.92 18.07
C PHE A 235 -1.68 5.65 17.17
N ARG A 236 -1.50 6.97 17.05
CA ARG A 236 -2.32 7.82 16.21
C ARG A 236 -1.44 8.70 15.35
N ILE A 237 -1.83 8.87 14.10
CA ILE A 237 -1.21 9.79 13.17
C ILE A 237 -2.13 10.99 12.97
N GLY A 238 -1.52 12.15 12.74
CA GLY A 238 -2.19 13.40 12.48
C GLY A 238 -2.49 14.21 13.73
N ALA A 239 -2.67 15.51 13.52
CA ALA A 239 -2.81 16.47 14.60
C ALA A 239 -4.09 16.21 15.44
N PRO A 240 -4.07 16.46 16.77
CA PRO A 240 -5.22 16.22 17.66
C PRO A 240 -6.51 16.92 17.20
N GLN A 241 -6.39 18.06 16.53
CA GLN A 241 -7.53 18.82 16.00
C GLN A 241 -8.31 18.02 14.95
N PHE A 242 -7.63 17.20 14.14
CA PHE A 242 -8.31 16.34 13.16
C PHE A 242 -9.10 15.22 13.83
N TRP A 243 -8.59 14.67 14.93
CA TRP A 243 -9.30 13.66 15.72
C TRP A 243 -10.53 14.25 16.39
N GLN A 244 -10.42 15.44 16.98
CA GLN A 244 -11.55 16.16 17.58
C GLN A 244 -12.61 16.49 16.53
N HIS A 245 -12.19 17.03 15.38
CA HIS A 245 -13.09 17.32 14.28
C HIS A 245 -13.77 16.05 13.76
N SER A 246 -13.02 14.97 13.56
CA SER A 246 -13.61 13.69 13.15
C SER A 246 -14.62 13.18 14.16
N ALA A 247 -14.38 13.31 15.47
CA ALA A 247 -15.33 12.86 16.49
C ALA A 247 -16.65 13.64 16.47
N THR A 248 -16.62 14.93 16.10
CA THR A 248 -17.81 15.78 16.00
C THR A 248 -18.63 15.46 14.75
N TYR A 249 -18.00 15.34 13.58
CA TYR A 249 -18.71 15.32 12.30
C TYR A 249 -18.86 13.92 11.67
N TYR A 250 -18.12 12.91 12.15
CA TYR A 250 -18.22 11.56 11.59
C TYR A 250 -19.50 10.84 12.05
N ARG A 251 -19.98 11.13 13.27
CA ARG A 251 -21.23 10.54 13.79
C ARG A 251 -22.45 10.92 12.93
N ASP A 252 -22.48 12.15 12.43
CA ASP A 252 -23.58 12.64 11.60
C ASP A 252 -23.65 11.91 10.23
N LYS A 253 -22.53 11.35 9.74
CA LYS A 253 -22.51 10.60 8.47
C LYS A 253 -22.99 9.15 8.57
N ASP A 254 -22.83 8.51 9.73
CA ASP A 254 -23.33 7.14 9.94
C ASP A 254 -24.87 7.13 10.03
N GLU A 255 -25.49 8.21 10.52
CA GLU A 255 -26.96 8.34 10.54
C GLU A 255 -27.57 8.54 9.14
N GLU A 256 -26.88 9.22 8.23
CA GLU A 256 -27.34 9.43 6.84
C GLU A 256 -27.13 8.20 5.93
N ASN A 257 -26.24 7.26 6.28
CA ASN A 257 -25.90 6.09 5.47
C ASN A 257 -26.57 4.77 5.90
N ILE A 258 -27.59 4.80 6.76
CA ILE A 258 -28.46 3.64 6.99
C ILE A 258 -29.34 3.44 5.75
N ASN A 259 -28.73 2.90 4.68
CA ASN A 259 -29.44 2.37 3.54
C ASN A 259 -30.35 1.24 4.04
N VAL A 260 -31.66 1.50 4.03
CA VAL A 260 -32.70 0.52 4.28
C VAL A 260 -32.49 -0.65 3.31
N TYR A 261 -32.00 -1.77 3.85
CA TYR A 261 -31.85 -3.02 3.12
C TYR A 261 -33.22 -3.47 2.58
N ASP A 262 -33.39 -3.43 1.25
CA ASP A 262 -34.55 -4.02 0.57
C ASP A 262 -34.23 -5.49 0.18
N PRO A 263 -34.77 -6.49 0.89
CA PRO A 263 -34.53 -7.91 0.61
C PRO A 263 -35.07 -8.40 -0.74
N ASN A 264 -35.78 -7.57 -1.51
CA ASN A 264 -36.40 -7.97 -2.78
C ASN A 264 -35.59 -7.57 -4.04
N ALA A 265 -34.52 -6.78 -3.92
CA ALA A 265 -33.75 -6.31 -5.07
C ALA A 265 -32.91 -7.41 -5.79
N ALA A 266 -32.66 -8.56 -5.14
CA ALA A 266 -31.72 -9.58 -5.63
C ALA A 266 -32.35 -10.77 -6.40
N LYS A 267 -33.62 -10.71 -6.80
CA LYS A 267 -34.36 -11.90 -7.33
C LYS A 267 -34.27 -12.16 -8.85
N LYS A 268 -33.38 -11.53 -9.61
CA LYS A 268 -33.22 -11.85 -11.05
C LYS A 268 -31.78 -12.18 -11.40
N LEU A 269 -31.46 -13.49 -11.40
CA LEU A 269 -30.58 -14.22 -12.33
C LEU A 269 -30.30 -15.62 -11.76
N ARG A 270 -31.20 -16.59 -12.03
CA ARG A 270 -30.96 -18.01 -11.72
C ARG A 270 -30.24 -18.68 -12.89
N GLY A 271 -28.92 -18.80 -12.81
CA GLY A 271 -28.15 -19.75 -13.63
C GLY A 271 -28.39 -21.20 -13.17
N PRO A 272 -28.13 -22.20 -14.01
CA PRO A 272 -28.43 -23.60 -13.71
C PRO A 272 -27.58 -24.14 -12.54
N SER A 273 -28.23 -24.87 -11.63
CA SER A 273 -27.60 -25.50 -10.46
C SER A 273 -26.83 -26.77 -10.86
N ILE A 274 -25.52 -26.79 -10.59
CA ILE A 274 -24.68 -27.98 -10.77
C ILE A 274 -24.42 -28.61 -9.40
N ASN A 275 -24.79 -29.88 -9.24
CA ASN A 275 -24.48 -30.68 -8.06
C ASN A 275 -23.22 -31.52 -8.31
N VAL A 276 -22.19 -31.34 -7.49
CA VAL A 276 -20.98 -32.17 -7.50
C VAL A 276 -20.99 -33.07 -6.27
N ARG A 277 -20.98 -34.39 -6.47
CA ARG A 277 -20.72 -35.37 -5.40
C ARG A 277 -19.23 -35.72 -5.41
N LYS A 278 -18.61 -35.68 -4.25
CA LYS A 278 -17.21 -36.06 -4.03
C LYS A 278 -17.17 -37.53 -3.59
N THR A 279 -16.33 -38.33 -4.24
CA THR A 279 -15.86 -39.64 -3.76
C THR A 279 -14.64 -39.48 -2.87
#